data_AF-A0A8K0JIZ2-F1
#
_entry.id   AF-A0A8K0JIZ2-F1
#
_cell.length_a   1.000
_cell.length_b   1.000
_cell.length_c   1.000
_cell.angle_alpha   90.00
_cell.angle_beta   90.00
_cell.angle_gamma   90.00
#
_symmetry.space_group_name_H-M   'P 1'
#
loop_
_entity.id
_entity.type
_entity.pdbx_description
1 polymer ?
#
loop_
_entity_poly.entity_id
_entity_poly.type
_entity_poly.pdbx_seq_one_letter_code
_entity_poly.pdbx_strand_id
1 'polypeptide(L)'
;MVNQLKPELEANATSTKTKTKAKGRGKAKVKVTPEVTTPDVPSIVRYLIVGETGDVISRFEQPLDLFTPSAITLNNFGLRPDWQAYLESKTDISRCPSTSAVLLDRVRTKHEEDFSQGIARIWLKRMEANLDADVVRVAKRYVLSNVALNSISGELLSTMQMDAIWAGKAGAEVKPKVWNTVSLFLPESHQVELVSFNITTNGKRYELHPSIAVVARKTSEDLVLRMTGQVIGNVDQGVSELYKHVLGCDDRGVAVSHMEAEKLAENFWRGFNKVPRD
;
A
#
# COMPACT_ATOMS: atom_id res chain seq x y z
N MET A 1 -27.90 46.36 21.64
CA MET A 1 -27.39 46.94 22.90
C MET A 1 -26.06 46.23 23.18
N VAL A 2 -24.92 46.79 22.74
CA VAL A 2 -24.05 47.76 23.49
C VAL A 2 -23.34 46.99 24.63
N ASN A 3 -22.02 46.80 24.74
CA ASN A 3 -20.78 47.44 24.26
C ASN A 3 -19.65 46.37 24.21
N GLN A 4 -18.76 46.30 23.22
CA GLN A 4 -17.50 47.07 23.03
C GLN A 4 -16.56 47.13 24.25
N LEU A 5 -15.33 46.61 24.08
CA LEU A 5 -14.06 47.34 24.30
C LEU A 5 -12.84 46.47 23.90
N LYS A 6 -12.10 46.94 22.88
CA LYS A 6 -10.67 46.70 22.66
C LYS A 6 -9.84 47.57 23.65
N PRO A 7 -8.53 47.31 23.77
CA PRO A 7 -7.61 48.34 23.25
C PRO A 7 -6.38 47.78 22.50
N GLU A 8 -5.91 48.60 21.56
CA GLU A 8 -4.58 48.61 20.93
C GLU A 8 -3.56 49.38 21.79
N LEU A 9 -2.26 49.10 21.61
CA LEU A 9 -1.09 50.01 21.65
C LEU A 9 0.17 49.13 21.49
N GLU A 10 0.77 49.07 20.29
CA GLU A 10 1.86 49.91 19.75
C GLU A 10 3.29 49.59 20.24
N ALA A 11 4.11 49.31 19.22
CA ALA A 11 5.55 49.38 19.02
C ALA A 11 6.45 50.10 20.06
N ASN A 12 7.67 49.55 20.29
CA ASN A 12 8.90 50.15 19.74
C ASN A 12 10.21 49.37 20.06
N ALA A 13 11.09 49.36 19.06
CA ALA A 13 12.58 49.47 19.07
C ALA A 13 13.41 48.58 20.04
N THR A 14 14.60 48.04 19.70
CA THR A 14 15.74 48.74 19.09
C THR A 14 16.82 47.73 18.69
N SER A 15 17.47 48.01 17.55
CA SER A 15 18.70 47.42 17.03
C SER A 15 19.91 47.79 17.89
N THR A 16 20.85 46.86 18.11
CA THR A 16 22.25 47.19 18.43
C THR A 16 23.20 46.46 17.50
N LYS A 17 23.88 47.26 16.66
CA LYS A 17 25.08 46.90 15.89
C LYS A 17 26.31 47.16 16.77
N THR A 18 27.23 46.21 16.82
CA THR A 18 28.62 46.46 17.25
C THR A 18 29.57 45.97 16.16
N LYS A 19 30.26 46.92 15.53
CA LYS A 19 31.44 46.72 14.69
C LYS A 19 32.67 46.81 15.59
N THR A 20 33.58 45.85 15.49
CA THR A 20 34.97 46.02 15.95
C THR A 20 35.92 45.52 14.86
N LYS A 21 36.93 46.34 14.55
CA LYS A 21 37.80 46.28 13.39
C LYS A 21 39.15 45.64 13.77
N ALA A 22 39.56 44.68 12.93
CA ALA A 22 40.87 44.11 12.61
C ALA A 22 42.15 44.50 13.40
N LYS A 23 42.95 43.48 13.76
CA LYS A 23 44.40 43.40 13.40
C LYS A 23 45.00 42.01 13.72
N GLY A 24 45.87 41.51 12.84
CA GLY A 24 47.06 40.76 13.26
C GLY A 24 47.17 39.26 12.90
N ARG A 25 47.82 38.99 11.77
CA ARG A 25 48.77 37.89 11.46
C ARG A 25 48.89 36.70 12.43
N GLY A 26 48.64 35.50 11.89
CA GLY A 26 49.19 34.23 12.36
C GLY A 26 48.65 33.05 11.53
N LYS A 27 49.36 32.62 10.49
CA LYS A 27 49.01 31.40 9.75
C LYS A 27 49.41 30.19 10.61
N ALA A 28 48.50 29.70 11.44
CA ALA A 28 48.62 28.39 12.07
C ALA A 28 48.16 27.32 11.06
N LYS A 29 49.06 26.41 10.68
CA LYS A 29 48.70 25.17 9.99
C LYS A 29 47.84 24.34 10.94
N VAL A 30 46.53 24.32 10.73
CA VAL A 30 45.64 23.32 11.33
C VAL A 30 45.99 21.99 10.68
N LYS A 31 46.65 21.12 11.45
CA LYS A 31 46.86 19.72 11.10
C LYS A 31 45.47 19.06 11.19
N VAL A 32 44.81 18.88 10.05
CA VAL A 32 43.58 18.09 9.95
C VAL A 32 43.98 16.66 10.29
N THR A 33 43.65 16.23 11.50
CA THR A 33 43.69 14.83 11.89
C THR A 33 42.69 14.10 11.01
N PRO A 34 43.05 13.00 10.33
CA PRO A 34 42.07 12.23 9.58
C PRO A 34 40.98 11.78 10.53
N GLU A 35 39.75 12.19 10.23
CA GLU A 35 38.54 11.69 10.87
C GLU A 35 38.59 10.16 10.71
N VAL A 36 38.71 9.46 11.84
CA VAL A 36 38.69 8.00 11.86
C VAL A 36 37.30 7.62 11.38
N THR A 37 37.20 7.23 10.11
CA THR A 37 36.02 6.62 9.53
C THR A 37 35.77 5.36 10.33
N THR A 38 34.82 5.44 11.27
CA THR A 38 34.31 4.26 11.95
C THR A 38 33.84 3.29 10.88
N PRO A 39 34.19 2.00 10.98
CA PRO A 39 33.73 1.01 9.99
C PRO A 39 32.21 1.08 9.90
N ASP A 40 31.68 1.20 8.68
CA ASP A 40 30.25 1.17 8.41
C ASP A 40 29.67 -0.09 9.02
N VAL A 41 29.02 0.05 10.18
CA VAL A 41 28.29 -1.05 10.80
C VAL A 41 27.12 -1.34 9.87
N PRO A 42 26.96 -2.57 9.36
CA PRO A 42 25.86 -2.89 8.46
C PRO A 42 24.53 -2.61 9.16
N SER A 43 23.79 -1.64 8.62
CA SER A 43 22.45 -1.30 9.06
C SER A 43 21.42 -2.10 8.27
N ILE A 44 20.38 -2.61 8.95
CA ILE A 44 19.19 -3.12 8.26
C ILE A 44 18.16 -2.00 8.19
N VAL A 45 17.65 -1.75 6.98
CA VAL A 45 16.45 -0.95 6.76
C VAL A 45 15.22 -1.83 6.97
N ARG A 46 14.28 -1.37 7.79
CA ARG A 46 13.02 -2.06 8.07
C ARG A 46 11.84 -1.15 7.80
N TYR A 47 10.71 -1.77 7.50
CA TYR A 47 9.47 -1.09 7.18
C TYR A 47 8.34 -1.64 8.06
N LEU A 48 7.50 -0.74 8.57
CA LEU A 48 6.20 -1.10 9.10
C LEU A 48 5.18 -0.95 7.98
N ILE A 49 4.41 -2.00 7.75
CA ILE A 49 3.38 -2.04 6.71
C ILE A 49 2.00 -2.34 7.29
N VAL A 50 0.97 -1.78 6.69
CA VAL A 50 -0.42 -2.18 6.96
C VAL A 50 -0.61 -3.58 6.37
N GLY A 51 -0.86 -4.58 7.21
CA GLY A 51 -0.89 -5.98 6.78
C GLY A 51 -1.97 -6.31 5.74
N GLU A 52 -3.03 -5.50 5.65
CA GLU A 52 -4.12 -5.68 4.66
C GLU A 52 -3.80 -5.04 3.30
N THR A 53 -3.23 -3.83 3.26
CA THR A 53 -2.99 -3.08 2.02
C THR A 53 -1.54 -3.18 1.52
N GLY A 54 -0.60 -3.50 2.41
CA GLY A 54 0.83 -3.44 2.15
C GLY A 54 1.41 -2.02 2.24
N ASP A 55 0.62 -1.02 2.62
CA ASP A 55 1.08 0.38 2.69
C ASP A 55 2.18 0.55 3.73
N VAL A 56 3.28 1.17 3.33
CA VAL A 56 4.37 1.53 4.25
C VAL A 56 3.96 2.74 5.09
N ILE A 57 3.96 2.55 6.41
CA ILE A 57 3.60 3.57 7.40
C ILE A 57 4.80 4.08 8.20
N SER A 58 5.92 3.37 8.13
CA SER A 58 7.20 3.82 8.68
C SER A 58 8.37 3.11 8.02
N ARG A 59 9.51 3.80 8.01
CA ARG A 59 10.83 3.28 7.65
C ARG A 59 11.80 3.60 8.80
N PHE A 60 12.60 2.63 9.20
CA PHE A 60 13.62 2.85 10.21
C PHE A 60 14.88 2.03 9.92
N GLU A 61 16.02 2.56 10.32
CA GLU A 61 17.33 1.93 10.14
C GLU A 61 17.88 1.57 11.51
N GLN A 62 18.26 0.31 11.69
CA GLN A 62 18.84 -0.16 12.95
C GLN A 62 20.13 -0.95 12.69
N PRO A 63 21.14 -0.81 13.57
CA PRO A 63 22.31 -1.68 13.55
C PRO A 63 21.88 -3.14 13.72
N LEU A 64 22.54 -4.05 13.00
CA LEU A 64 22.24 -5.50 13.00
C LEU A 64 22.09 -6.09 14.42
N ASP A 65 22.91 -5.60 15.36
CA ASP A 65 23.14 -6.21 16.67
C ASP A 65 22.10 -5.84 17.75
N LEU A 66 21.19 -4.90 17.47
CA LEU A 66 20.24 -4.37 18.47
C LEU A 66 18.80 -4.86 18.29
N PHE A 67 18.55 -5.81 17.39
CA PHE A 67 17.19 -6.25 17.10
C PHE A 67 16.68 -7.34 18.06
N THR A 68 15.83 -6.94 19.01
CA THR A 68 14.95 -7.85 19.76
C THR A 68 13.50 -7.71 19.27
N PRO A 69 12.90 -8.74 18.63
CA PRO A 69 11.53 -8.69 18.10
C PRO A 69 10.47 -8.29 19.13
N SER A 70 10.75 -8.59 20.40
CA SER A 70 9.83 -8.41 21.53
C SER A 70 9.72 -6.97 22.05
N ALA A 71 10.56 -6.04 21.60
CA ALA A 71 10.64 -4.66 22.10
C ALA A 71 10.06 -3.59 21.15
N ILE A 72 9.43 -4.01 20.05
CA ILE A 72 8.87 -3.12 19.02
C ILE A 72 7.62 -2.43 19.60
N THR A 73 7.78 -1.24 20.14
CA THR A 73 6.68 -0.34 20.50
C THR A 73 6.45 0.64 19.35
N LEU A 74 5.21 0.70 18.82
CA LEU A 74 4.82 1.53 17.66
C LEU A 74 5.26 2.99 17.78
N ASN A 75 5.36 3.50 19.01
CA ASN A 75 5.73 4.88 19.32
C ASN A 75 7.18 5.24 18.90
N ASN A 76 8.05 4.26 18.68
CA ASN A 76 9.47 4.50 18.39
C ASN A 76 9.82 4.53 16.90
N PHE A 77 8.84 4.35 16.01
CA PHE A 77 9.13 4.08 14.59
C PHE A 77 8.98 5.28 13.65
N GLY A 78 8.74 6.50 14.14
CA GLY A 78 8.58 7.66 13.26
C GLY A 78 7.50 7.41 12.20
N LEU A 79 6.28 7.14 12.66
CA LEU A 79 5.15 6.87 11.78
C LEU A 79 4.87 8.07 10.87
N ARG A 80 4.30 7.81 9.70
CA ARG A 80 3.74 8.87 8.86
C ARG A 80 2.73 9.70 9.68
N PRO A 81 2.74 11.04 9.57
CA PRO A 81 1.93 11.92 10.43
C PRO A 81 0.42 11.62 10.42
N ASP A 82 -0.12 11.22 9.27
CA ASP A 82 -1.53 10.85 9.12
C ASP A 82 -1.88 9.56 9.89
N TRP A 83 -1.00 8.57 9.86
CA TRP A 83 -1.16 7.33 10.63
C TRP A 83 -0.97 7.56 12.13
N GLN A 84 -0.01 8.41 12.51
CA GLN A 84 0.16 8.80 13.90
C GLN A 84 -1.09 9.50 14.43
N ALA A 85 -1.60 10.51 13.72
CA ALA A 85 -2.84 11.21 14.09
C ALA A 85 -4.04 10.26 14.16
N TYR A 86 -4.15 9.32 13.22
CA TYR A 86 -5.19 8.29 13.24
C TYR A 86 -5.10 7.42 14.50
N LEU A 87 -3.92 6.92 14.85
CA LEU A 87 -3.72 6.08 16.04
C LEU A 87 -4.00 6.86 17.33
N GLU A 88 -3.54 8.10 17.43
CA GLU A 88 -3.82 8.99 18.56
C GLU A 88 -5.32 9.29 18.71
N SER A 89 -6.05 9.40 17.59
CA SER A 89 -7.51 9.59 17.59
C SER A 89 -8.30 8.34 18.02
N LYS A 90 -7.67 7.16 17.98
CA LYS A 90 -8.26 5.87 18.34
C LYS A 90 -7.73 5.43 19.70
N THR A 91 -8.21 6.08 20.76
CA THR A 91 -7.78 5.84 22.15
C THR A 91 -8.18 4.47 22.72
N ASP A 92 -8.94 3.64 21.99
CA ASP A 92 -9.44 2.34 22.45
C ASP A 92 -9.31 1.26 21.34
N ILE A 93 -8.07 1.01 20.89
CA ILE A 93 -7.73 0.01 19.85
C ILE A 93 -8.15 -1.41 20.28
N SER A 94 -8.27 -1.64 21.59
CA SER A 94 -8.66 -2.93 22.19
C SER A 94 -10.08 -3.39 21.85
N ARG A 95 -10.92 -2.52 21.28
CA ARG A 95 -12.30 -2.84 20.87
C ARG A 95 -12.48 -3.05 19.36
N CYS A 96 -11.41 -3.06 18.57
CA CYS A 96 -11.55 -3.29 17.14
C CYS A 96 -11.66 -4.80 16.83
N PRO A 97 -12.84 -5.34 16.49
CA PRO A 97 -12.91 -6.67 15.89
C PRO A 97 -12.07 -6.67 14.61
N SER A 98 -11.54 -7.84 14.22
CA SER A 98 -10.72 -8.04 13.02
C SER A 98 -11.21 -7.18 11.84
N THR A 99 -10.44 -6.16 11.50
CA THR A 99 -10.88 -5.02 10.65
C THR A 99 -11.18 -5.40 9.21
N SER A 100 -10.54 -6.47 8.69
CA SER A 100 -10.76 -6.95 7.33
C SER A 100 -12.19 -7.45 7.11
N ALA A 101 -12.78 -8.15 8.10
CA ALA A 101 -14.18 -8.56 8.03
C ALA A 101 -15.11 -7.33 8.00
N VAL A 102 -14.82 -6.33 8.85
CA VAL A 102 -15.59 -5.08 8.94
C VAL A 102 -15.52 -4.25 7.64
N LEU A 103 -14.40 -4.29 6.92
CA LEU A 103 -14.24 -3.59 5.64
C LEU A 103 -14.93 -4.34 4.48
N LEU A 104 -14.77 -5.67 4.42
CA LEU A 104 -15.46 -6.48 3.41
C LEU A 104 -16.99 -6.37 3.52
N ASP A 105 -17.52 -6.21 4.73
CA ASP A 105 -18.95 -5.96 4.96
C ASP A 105 -19.45 -4.62 4.39
N ARG A 106 -18.53 -3.71 4.04
CA ARG A 106 -18.83 -2.44 3.35
C ARG A 106 -18.72 -2.54 1.84
N VAL A 107 -18.21 -3.66 1.32
CA VAL A 107 -18.13 -3.90 -0.13
C VAL A 107 -19.51 -4.07 -0.71
N ARG A 108 -19.80 -3.34 -1.78
CA ARG A 108 -21.05 -3.37 -2.52
C ARG A 108 -20.76 -3.58 -3.99
N THR A 109 -21.52 -4.49 -4.58
CA THR A 109 -21.45 -4.84 -6.01
C THR A 109 -22.82 -4.66 -6.64
N LYS A 110 -22.87 -4.72 -7.97
CA LYS A 110 -24.13 -4.70 -8.73
C LYS A 110 -24.93 -6.00 -8.62
N HIS A 111 -24.24 -7.13 -8.41
CA HIS A 111 -24.80 -8.49 -8.38
C HIS A 111 -24.50 -9.15 -7.03
N GLU A 112 -25.04 -8.60 -5.95
CA GLU A 112 -24.76 -9.05 -4.59
C GLU A 112 -25.30 -10.47 -4.31
N GLU A 113 -26.36 -10.84 -5.04
CA GLU A 113 -26.98 -12.17 -4.99
C GLU A 113 -26.04 -13.30 -5.45
N ASP A 114 -25.15 -13.01 -6.39
CA ASP A 114 -24.21 -13.97 -6.99
C ASP A 114 -22.79 -13.78 -6.45
N PHE A 115 -22.42 -12.54 -6.12
CA PHE A 115 -21.08 -12.14 -5.67
C PHE A 115 -21.12 -11.50 -4.28
N SER A 116 -21.12 -12.33 -3.25
CA SER A 116 -21.08 -11.89 -1.86
C SER A 116 -19.73 -11.24 -1.57
N GLN A 117 -19.74 -9.97 -1.15
CA GLN A 117 -18.53 -9.16 -0.94
C GLN A 117 -17.61 -9.15 -2.19
N GLY A 118 -18.15 -9.27 -3.41
CA GLY A 118 -17.34 -9.31 -4.63
C GLY A 118 -16.81 -10.68 -5.04
N ILE A 119 -17.12 -11.73 -4.29
CA ILE A 119 -16.64 -13.09 -4.53
C ILE A 119 -17.81 -14.01 -4.89
N ALA A 120 -17.67 -14.79 -5.96
CA ALA A 120 -18.70 -15.72 -6.41
C ALA A 120 -19.11 -16.68 -5.28
N ARG A 121 -20.39 -16.65 -4.90
CA ARG A 121 -20.93 -17.42 -3.76
C ARG A 121 -20.76 -18.92 -3.92
N ILE A 122 -20.94 -19.42 -5.14
CA ILE A 122 -20.78 -20.85 -5.45
C ILE A 122 -19.34 -21.29 -5.19
N TRP A 123 -18.36 -20.46 -5.58
CA TRP A 123 -16.96 -20.75 -5.35
C TRP A 123 -16.59 -20.64 -3.88
N LEU A 124 -17.04 -19.58 -3.19
CA LEU A 124 -16.78 -19.37 -1.77
C LEU A 124 -17.27 -20.57 -0.92
N LYS A 125 -18.47 -21.07 -1.18
CA LYS A 125 -19.02 -22.28 -0.53
C LYS A 125 -18.16 -23.53 -0.74
N ARG A 126 -17.55 -23.69 -1.92
CA ARG A 126 -16.64 -24.82 -2.19
C ARG A 126 -15.34 -24.68 -1.41
N MET A 127 -14.81 -23.47 -1.27
CA MET A 127 -13.57 -23.23 -0.52
C MET A 127 -13.76 -23.40 0.98
N GLU A 128 -14.92 -22.99 1.52
CA GLU A 128 -15.30 -23.26 2.91
C GLU A 128 -15.34 -24.76 3.22
N ALA A 129 -15.85 -25.58 2.30
CA ALA A 129 -15.86 -27.03 2.44
C ALA A 129 -14.46 -27.66 2.35
N ASN A 130 -13.57 -27.09 1.54
CA ASN A 130 -12.21 -27.59 1.33
C ASN A 130 -11.18 -27.04 2.34
N LEU A 131 -11.58 -26.14 3.24
CA LEU A 131 -10.74 -25.49 4.25
C LEU A 131 -9.53 -24.72 3.67
N ASP A 132 -9.63 -24.24 2.42
CA ASP A 132 -8.55 -23.48 1.79
C ASP A 132 -8.63 -21.98 2.15
N ALA A 133 -8.27 -21.69 3.40
CA ALA A 133 -8.32 -20.34 3.95
C ALA A 133 -7.37 -19.35 3.23
N ASP A 134 -6.29 -19.87 2.64
CA ASP A 134 -5.29 -19.07 1.95
C ASP A 134 -5.82 -18.51 0.63
N VAL A 135 -6.47 -19.36 -0.17
CA VAL A 135 -7.08 -18.96 -1.42
C VAL A 135 -8.21 -17.94 -1.18
N VAL A 136 -9.03 -18.15 -0.16
CA VAL A 136 -10.08 -17.19 0.24
C VAL A 136 -9.49 -15.87 0.70
N ARG A 137 -8.39 -15.90 1.46
CA ARG A 137 -7.68 -14.68 1.90
C ARG A 137 -7.16 -13.87 0.72
N VAL A 138 -6.61 -14.53 -0.31
CA VAL A 138 -6.15 -13.86 -1.53
C VAL A 138 -7.32 -13.21 -2.28
N ALA A 139 -8.45 -13.90 -2.42
CA ALA A 139 -9.65 -13.33 -3.06
C ALA A 139 -10.14 -12.07 -2.33
N LYS A 140 -10.21 -12.11 -1.00
CA LYS A 140 -10.61 -10.97 -0.16
C LYS A 140 -9.68 -9.77 -0.33
N ARG A 141 -8.37 -10.01 -0.36
CA ARG A 141 -7.37 -8.96 -0.60
C ARG A 141 -7.50 -8.36 -1.98
N TYR A 142 -7.70 -9.19 -3.01
CA TYR A 142 -7.94 -8.72 -4.36
C TYR A 142 -9.17 -7.80 -4.44
N VAL A 143 -10.26 -8.17 -3.77
CA VAL A 143 -11.45 -7.31 -3.69
C VAL A 143 -11.08 -5.98 -3.07
N LEU A 144 -10.45 -5.98 -1.88
CA LEU A 144 -10.10 -4.76 -1.17
C LEU A 144 -9.08 -3.87 -1.91
N SER A 145 -8.23 -4.44 -2.77
CA SER A 145 -7.30 -3.67 -3.60
C SER A 145 -7.96 -3.04 -4.83
N ASN A 146 -9.18 -3.45 -5.19
CA ASN A 146 -9.89 -3.00 -6.40
C ASN A 146 -11.23 -2.29 -6.11
N VAL A 147 -11.51 -1.95 -4.85
CA VAL A 147 -12.68 -1.14 -4.50
C VAL A 147 -12.42 0.35 -4.66
N ALA A 148 -13.44 1.08 -5.08
CA ALA A 148 -13.50 2.53 -5.02
C ALA A 148 -14.31 2.98 -3.81
N LEU A 149 -13.83 4.02 -3.13
CA LEU A 149 -14.60 4.67 -2.07
C LEU A 149 -15.84 5.34 -2.66
N ASN A 150 -17.01 4.94 -2.16
CA ASN A 150 -18.27 5.60 -2.47
C ASN A 150 -18.62 6.56 -1.32
N SER A 151 -18.16 7.80 -1.52
CA SER A 151 -18.27 9.00 -0.67
C SER A 151 -17.44 9.06 0.61
N ILE A 152 -16.70 10.16 0.74
CA ILE A 152 -16.28 10.76 2.02
C ILE A 152 -16.74 12.25 2.10
N SER A 153 -16.90 12.94 0.96
CA SER A 153 -17.26 14.37 0.90
C SER A 153 -18.20 14.75 -0.25
N GLY A 154 -18.89 13.79 -0.87
CA GLY A 154 -19.71 14.01 -2.07
C GLY A 154 -21.04 13.26 -2.06
N GLU A 155 -21.80 13.38 -3.15
CA GLU A 155 -23.06 12.65 -3.31
C GLU A 155 -22.79 11.14 -3.29
N LEU A 156 -23.58 10.43 -2.50
CA LEU A 156 -23.56 8.99 -2.42
C LEU A 156 -24.27 8.40 -3.64
N LEU A 157 -23.55 7.57 -4.38
CA LEU A 157 -24.01 6.99 -5.64
C LEU A 157 -24.47 5.54 -5.40
N SER A 158 -25.56 5.13 -6.05
CA SER A 158 -25.96 3.72 -6.02
C SER A 158 -24.91 2.85 -6.74
N THR A 159 -24.89 1.55 -6.46
CA THR A 159 -23.99 0.60 -7.14
C THR A 159 -24.15 0.63 -8.66
N MET A 160 -25.38 0.77 -9.16
CA MET A 160 -25.65 0.91 -10.60
C MET A 160 -25.07 2.20 -11.19
N GLN A 161 -25.09 3.30 -10.44
CA GLN A 161 -24.50 4.56 -10.89
C GLN A 161 -22.98 4.51 -10.88
N MET A 162 -22.39 3.97 -9.81
CA MET A 162 -20.94 3.77 -9.75
C MET A 162 -20.45 2.89 -10.90
N ASP A 163 -21.18 1.81 -11.23
CA ASP A 163 -20.90 0.93 -12.37
C ASP A 163 -21.01 1.68 -13.71
N ALA A 164 -22.04 2.52 -13.87
CA ALA A 164 -22.21 3.35 -15.07
C ALA A 164 -21.07 4.35 -15.26
N ILE A 165 -20.66 5.07 -14.20
CA ILE A 165 -19.54 6.01 -14.21
C ILE A 165 -18.23 5.27 -14.52
N TRP A 166 -18.01 4.13 -13.88
CA TRP A 166 -16.82 3.30 -14.12
C TRP A 166 -16.75 2.81 -15.58
N ALA A 167 -17.90 2.50 -16.17
CA ALA A 167 -18.02 2.16 -17.58
C ALA A 167 -17.92 3.37 -18.54
N GLY A 168 -17.61 4.57 -18.02
CA GLY A 168 -17.49 5.80 -18.81
C GLY A 168 -18.82 6.36 -19.32
N LYS A 169 -19.95 5.94 -18.76
CA LYS A 169 -21.28 6.46 -19.12
C LYS A 169 -21.54 7.76 -18.36
N ALA A 170 -22.13 8.75 -19.04
CA ALA A 170 -22.51 10.01 -18.43
C ALA A 170 -23.43 9.76 -17.23
N GLY A 171 -23.08 10.31 -16.07
CA GLY A 171 -23.86 10.17 -14.85
C GLY A 171 -25.24 10.80 -15.05
N ALA A 172 -26.30 10.01 -14.85
CA ALA A 172 -27.63 10.57 -14.71
C ALA A 172 -27.66 11.48 -13.47
N GLU A 173 -28.23 12.68 -13.60
CA GLU A 173 -28.52 13.54 -12.44
C GLU A 173 -29.47 12.80 -11.50
N VAL A 174 -29.08 12.64 -10.24
CA VAL A 174 -29.90 11.99 -9.23
C VAL A 174 -29.91 12.81 -7.96
N LYS A 175 -31.08 12.88 -7.32
CA LYS A 175 -31.22 13.55 -6.03
C LYS A 175 -30.45 12.76 -4.96
N PRO A 176 -29.55 13.40 -4.21
CA PRO A 176 -28.75 12.71 -3.21
C PRO A 176 -29.67 12.08 -2.16
N LYS A 177 -29.47 10.78 -1.93
CA LYS A 177 -30.10 10.06 -0.82
C LYS A 177 -29.06 9.98 0.28
N VAL A 178 -29.33 10.63 1.41
CA VAL A 178 -28.39 10.71 2.53
C VAL A 178 -28.28 9.33 3.19
N TRP A 179 -27.14 8.67 3.07
CA TRP A 179 -26.80 7.49 3.87
C TRP A 179 -25.64 7.87 4.78
N ASN A 180 -25.74 7.63 6.08
CA ASN A 180 -24.68 7.98 7.03
C ASN A 180 -23.53 6.95 7.06
N THR A 181 -23.35 6.16 6.00
CA THR A 181 -22.40 5.05 6.00
C THR A 181 -21.57 5.01 4.72
N VAL A 182 -20.25 5.06 4.88
CA VAL A 182 -19.27 4.81 3.81
C VAL A 182 -19.51 3.41 3.22
N SER A 183 -19.52 3.33 1.90
CA SER A 183 -19.56 2.07 1.16
C SER A 183 -18.36 1.96 0.23
N LEU A 184 -17.91 0.72 -0.01
CA LEU A 184 -16.80 0.41 -0.90
C LEU A 184 -17.40 -0.22 -2.16
N PHE A 185 -17.38 0.50 -3.27
CA PHE A 185 -17.93 -0.02 -4.52
C PHE A 185 -16.89 -0.90 -5.22
N LEU A 186 -17.27 -2.11 -5.62
CA LEU A 186 -16.48 -2.96 -6.50
C LEU A 186 -17.14 -3.04 -7.89
N PRO A 187 -16.45 -2.61 -8.97
CA PRO A 187 -16.97 -2.72 -10.33
C PRO A 187 -17.27 -4.17 -10.75
N GLU A 188 -18.26 -4.37 -11.65
CA GLU A 188 -18.58 -5.71 -12.18
C GLU A 188 -17.35 -6.37 -12.80
N SER A 189 -16.52 -5.58 -13.48
CA SER A 189 -15.29 -6.07 -14.09
C SER A 189 -14.33 -6.69 -13.07
N HIS A 190 -14.35 -6.31 -11.79
CA HIS A 190 -13.42 -6.81 -10.75
C HIS A 190 -14.03 -7.89 -9.84
N GLN A 191 -15.19 -8.45 -10.19
CA GLN A 191 -15.78 -9.55 -9.44
C GLN A 191 -14.96 -10.84 -9.61
N VAL A 192 -14.71 -11.52 -8.48
CA VAL A 192 -13.87 -12.72 -8.42
C VAL A 192 -14.70 -13.97 -8.62
N GLU A 193 -14.35 -14.79 -9.62
CA GLU A 193 -14.97 -16.09 -9.86
C GLU A 193 -14.17 -17.25 -9.25
N LEU A 194 -12.84 -17.18 -9.32
CA LEU A 194 -11.94 -18.23 -8.87
C LEU A 194 -10.57 -17.64 -8.55
N VAL A 195 -9.87 -18.24 -7.58
CA VAL A 195 -8.45 -17.99 -7.32
C VAL A 195 -7.68 -19.31 -7.40
N SER A 196 -6.51 -19.28 -8.03
CA SER A 196 -5.63 -20.44 -8.21
C SER A 196 -4.16 -20.08 -7.97
N PHE A 197 -3.38 -21.00 -7.41
CA PHE A 197 -1.91 -20.87 -7.29
C PHE A 197 -1.17 -21.58 -8.43
N ASN A 198 -1.90 -22.00 -9.45
CA ASN A 198 -1.38 -22.72 -10.60
C ASN A 198 -1.95 -22.15 -11.89
N ILE A 199 -1.14 -22.21 -12.94
CA ILE A 199 -1.55 -21.88 -14.30
C ILE A 199 -1.45 -23.14 -15.18
N THR A 200 -2.39 -23.31 -16.10
CA THR A 200 -2.35 -24.41 -17.08
C THR A 200 -2.11 -23.82 -18.47
N THR A 201 -1.00 -24.18 -19.10
CA THR A 201 -0.66 -23.73 -20.46
C THR A 201 -0.30 -24.94 -21.30
N ASN A 202 -0.91 -25.07 -22.48
CA ASN A 202 -0.72 -26.22 -23.39
C ASN A 202 -0.94 -27.58 -22.70
N GLY A 203 -1.94 -27.66 -21.81
CA GLY A 203 -2.26 -28.88 -21.06
C GLY A 203 -1.27 -29.22 -19.93
N LYS A 204 -0.21 -28.44 -19.74
CA LYS A 204 0.73 -28.61 -18.62
C LYS A 204 0.42 -27.62 -17.51
N ARG A 205 0.36 -28.14 -16.28
CA ARG A 205 0.18 -27.35 -15.07
C ARG A 205 1.54 -26.87 -14.56
N TYR A 206 1.61 -25.58 -14.21
CA TYR A 206 2.77 -24.95 -13.60
C TYR A 206 2.37 -24.35 -12.26
N GLU A 207 3.19 -24.58 -11.26
CA GLU A 207 3.06 -23.94 -9.95
C GLU A 207 3.64 -22.52 -10.05
N LEU A 208 2.87 -21.55 -9.57
CA LEU A 208 3.29 -20.16 -9.57
C LEU A 208 4.29 -19.92 -8.42
N HIS A 209 5.05 -18.84 -8.54
CA HIS A 209 5.89 -18.35 -7.46
C HIS A 209 5.05 -18.18 -6.18
N PRO A 210 5.55 -18.53 -4.98
CA PRO A 210 4.75 -18.55 -3.74
C PRO A 210 4.10 -17.21 -3.35
N SER A 211 4.53 -16.10 -3.94
CA SER A 211 3.94 -14.77 -3.72
C SER A 211 2.87 -14.38 -4.74
N ILE A 212 2.64 -15.19 -5.78
CA ILE A 212 1.75 -14.91 -6.91
C ILE A 212 0.54 -15.84 -6.86
N ALA A 213 -0.62 -15.33 -7.25
CA ALA A 213 -1.81 -16.10 -7.55
C ALA A 213 -2.46 -15.61 -8.85
N VAL A 214 -3.30 -16.45 -9.44
CA VAL A 214 -4.21 -16.07 -10.52
C VAL A 214 -5.59 -15.80 -9.92
N VAL A 215 -6.18 -14.67 -10.27
CA VAL A 215 -7.57 -14.32 -9.98
C VAL A 215 -8.33 -14.33 -11.30
N ALA A 216 -9.23 -15.31 -11.46
CA ALA A 216 -10.11 -15.38 -12.60
C ALA A 216 -11.35 -14.50 -12.38
N ARG A 217 -11.64 -13.70 -13.39
CA ARG A 217 -12.81 -12.84 -13.51
C ARG A 217 -13.56 -13.24 -14.77
N LYS A 218 -14.79 -12.75 -14.91
CA LYS A 218 -15.68 -13.02 -16.05
C LYS A 218 -15.02 -12.87 -17.42
N THR A 219 -14.09 -11.93 -17.58
CA THR A 219 -13.48 -11.59 -18.87
C THR A 219 -11.96 -11.77 -18.93
N SER A 220 -11.30 -12.09 -17.83
CA SER A 220 -9.83 -12.08 -17.77
C SER A 220 -9.29 -12.75 -16.52
N GLU A 221 -8.04 -13.17 -16.59
CA GLU A 221 -7.30 -13.76 -15.48
C GLU A 221 -6.13 -12.85 -15.10
N ASP A 222 -6.18 -12.27 -13.91
CA ASP A 222 -5.14 -11.37 -13.42
C ASP A 222 -4.09 -12.15 -12.63
N LEU A 223 -2.82 -11.78 -12.78
CA LEU A 223 -1.74 -12.22 -11.90
C LEU A 223 -1.62 -11.21 -10.76
N VAL A 224 -1.70 -11.69 -9.52
CA VAL A 224 -1.80 -10.84 -8.33
C VAL A 224 -0.81 -11.25 -7.25
N LEU A 225 -0.40 -10.29 -6.42
CA LEU A 225 0.35 -10.58 -5.20
C LEU A 225 -0.57 -11.19 -4.15
N ARG A 226 -0.25 -12.39 -3.66
CA ARG A 226 -1.02 -13.07 -2.60
C ARG A 226 -1.11 -12.25 -1.31
N MET A 227 -0.09 -11.44 -1.05
CA MET A 227 0.00 -10.66 0.18
C MET A 227 -0.93 -9.45 0.19
N THR A 228 -1.13 -8.79 -0.95
CA THR A 228 -1.84 -7.50 -1.02
C THR A 228 -3.07 -7.52 -1.92
N GLY A 229 -3.21 -8.53 -2.79
CA GLY A 229 -4.24 -8.57 -3.83
C GLY A 229 -3.93 -7.71 -5.05
N GLN A 230 -2.82 -6.97 -5.03
CA GLN A 230 -2.44 -6.05 -6.10
C GLN A 230 -2.18 -6.81 -7.41
N VAL A 231 -2.75 -6.30 -8.51
CA VAL A 231 -2.51 -6.80 -9.86
C VAL A 231 -1.10 -6.42 -10.30
N ILE A 232 -0.34 -7.42 -10.76
CA ILE A 232 1.04 -7.27 -11.24
C ILE A 232 1.20 -7.66 -12.72
N GLY A 233 0.12 -8.15 -13.33
CA GLY A 233 0.06 -8.60 -14.69
C GLY A 233 -1.26 -9.32 -14.97
N ASN A 234 -1.34 -9.96 -16.14
CA ASN A 234 -2.43 -10.86 -16.49
C ASN A 234 -1.87 -12.12 -17.14
N VAL A 235 -2.68 -13.15 -17.28
CA VAL A 235 -2.24 -14.43 -17.86
C VAL A 235 -1.78 -14.29 -19.31
N ASP A 236 -2.40 -13.40 -20.09
CA ASP A 236 -2.11 -13.23 -21.51
C ASP A 236 -0.80 -12.48 -21.80
N GLN A 237 -0.50 -11.44 -21.01
CA GLN A 237 0.69 -10.59 -21.19
C GLN A 237 1.81 -10.93 -20.21
N GLY A 238 1.52 -11.74 -19.19
CA GLY A 238 2.45 -12.14 -18.17
C GLY A 238 2.61 -11.14 -17.03
N VAL A 239 3.59 -11.42 -16.18
CA VAL A 239 4.01 -10.54 -15.07
C VAL A 239 4.75 -9.33 -15.63
N SER A 240 4.40 -8.13 -15.18
CA SER A 240 5.09 -6.91 -15.59
C SER A 240 6.58 -6.93 -15.21
N GLU A 241 7.40 -6.25 -16.02
CA GLU A 241 8.86 -6.23 -15.87
C GLU A 241 9.32 -5.95 -14.45
N LEU A 242 8.77 -4.93 -13.79
CA LEU A 242 9.14 -4.59 -12.42
C LEU A 242 8.99 -5.79 -11.48
N TYR A 243 7.85 -6.47 -11.51
CA TYR A 243 7.55 -7.54 -10.56
C TYR A 243 8.28 -8.84 -10.89
N LYS A 244 8.61 -9.12 -12.16
CA LYS A 244 9.46 -10.27 -12.51
C LYS A 244 10.81 -10.22 -11.80
N HIS A 245 11.43 -9.05 -11.81
CA HIS A 245 12.73 -8.82 -11.20
C HIS A 245 12.66 -8.77 -9.68
N VAL A 246 11.62 -8.15 -9.12
CA VAL A 246 11.43 -8.08 -7.66
C VAL A 246 11.12 -9.46 -7.05
N LEU A 247 10.35 -10.29 -7.75
CA LEU A 247 9.92 -11.59 -7.24
C LEU A 247 10.87 -12.74 -7.63
N GLY A 248 11.72 -12.55 -8.64
CA GLY A 248 12.54 -13.64 -9.18
C GLY A 248 11.68 -14.69 -9.89
N CYS A 249 10.81 -14.25 -10.80
CA CYS A 249 9.95 -15.15 -11.58
C CYS A 249 10.04 -14.87 -13.09
N ASP A 250 9.64 -15.84 -13.89
CA ASP A 250 9.51 -15.72 -15.34
C ASP A 250 8.26 -14.91 -15.74
N ASP A 251 8.06 -14.73 -17.05
CA ASP A 251 6.92 -13.99 -17.61
C ASP A 251 5.57 -14.59 -17.22
N ARG A 252 5.52 -15.88 -16.88
CA ARG A 252 4.29 -16.58 -16.48
C ARG A 252 4.09 -16.56 -14.96
N GLY A 253 5.00 -15.94 -14.21
CA GLY A 253 4.98 -15.92 -12.76
C GLY A 253 5.49 -17.20 -12.11
N VAL A 254 6.24 -18.04 -12.82
CA VAL A 254 6.90 -19.23 -12.27
C VAL A 254 8.26 -18.84 -11.68
N ALA A 255 8.57 -19.32 -10.48
CA ALA A 255 9.86 -19.04 -9.83
C ALA A 255 11.03 -19.49 -10.73
N VAL A 256 12.03 -18.64 -10.92
CA VAL A 256 13.30 -19.02 -11.57
C VAL A 256 14.31 -19.50 -10.53
N SER A 257 15.43 -20.07 -10.97
CA SER A 257 16.49 -20.46 -10.04
C SER A 257 17.06 -19.24 -9.32
N HIS A 258 17.61 -19.42 -8.11
CA HIS A 258 18.18 -18.32 -7.32
C HIS A 258 19.24 -17.52 -8.11
N MET A 259 20.11 -18.22 -8.83
CA MET A 259 21.17 -17.60 -9.65
C MET A 259 20.58 -16.77 -10.80
N GLU A 260 19.48 -17.23 -11.42
CA GLU A 260 18.78 -16.47 -12.45
C GLU A 260 18.05 -15.26 -11.86
N ALA A 261 17.42 -15.41 -10.70
CA ALA A 261 16.76 -14.32 -9.99
C ALA A 261 17.73 -13.20 -9.61
N GLU A 262 18.90 -13.53 -9.06
CA GLU A 262 19.95 -12.55 -8.73
C GLU A 262 20.44 -11.82 -9.99
N LYS A 263 20.72 -12.56 -11.06
CA LYS A 263 21.16 -11.98 -12.33
C LYS A 263 20.10 -11.05 -12.93
N LEU A 264 18.83 -11.44 -12.86
CA LEU A 264 17.71 -10.60 -13.28
C LEU A 264 17.68 -9.31 -12.45
N ALA A 265 17.67 -9.42 -11.13
CA ALA A 265 17.63 -8.26 -10.24
C ALA A 265 18.80 -7.29 -10.48
N GLU A 266 20.04 -7.80 -10.59
CA GLU A 266 21.21 -6.98 -10.89
C GLU A 266 21.06 -6.20 -12.20
N ASN A 267 20.61 -6.87 -13.26
CA ASN A 267 20.45 -6.24 -14.57
C ASN A 267 19.41 -5.11 -14.54
N PHE A 268 18.28 -5.35 -13.86
CA PHE A 268 17.22 -4.38 -13.71
C PHE A 268 17.67 -3.13 -12.94
N TRP A 269 18.30 -3.31 -11.78
CA TRP A 269 18.74 -2.18 -10.94
C TRP A 269 19.90 -1.38 -11.55
N ARG A 270 20.77 -2.02 -12.36
CA ARG A 270 21.79 -1.31 -13.13
C ARG A 270 21.20 -0.31 -14.14
N GLY A 271 20.00 -0.58 -14.67
CA GLY A 271 19.27 0.34 -15.53
C GLY A 271 18.72 1.56 -14.78
N PHE A 272 18.20 1.33 -13.57
CA PHE A 272 17.61 2.38 -12.72
C PHE A 272 18.63 3.42 -12.22
N ASN A 273 19.86 2.99 -11.93
CA ASN A 273 20.92 3.89 -11.43
C ASN A 273 21.52 4.81 -12.51
N LYS A 274 21.11 4.65 -13.78
CA LYS A 274 21.63 5.46 -14.90
C LYS A 274 20.73 6.65 -15.26
N VAL A 275 19.64 6.89 -14.54
CA VAL A 275 18.82 8.10 -14.75
C VAL A 275 19.67 9.33 -14.38
N PRO A 276 19.96 10.26 -15.32
CA PRO A 276 20.66 11.48 -15.00
C PRO A 276 19.88 12.25 -13.94
N ARG A 277 20.57 12.69 -12.89
CA ARG A 277 20.03 13.71 -11.99
C ARG A 277 20.24 15.05 -12.69
N ASP A 278 19.26 15.45 -13.49
CA ASP A 278 19.16 16.81 -14.00
C ASP A 278 18.67 17.77 -12.90
#